data_AF-A0A645HX58-F1
#
_entry.id   AF-A0A645HX58-F1
#
_cell.length_a   1.000
_cell.length_b   1.000
_cell.length_c   1.000
_cell.angle_alpha   90.00
_cell.angle_beta   90.00
_cell.angle_gamma   90.00
#
_symmetry.space_group_name_H-M   'P 1'
#
loop_
_entity.id
_entity.type
_entity.pdbx_description
1 polymer ?
#
loop_
_entity_poly.entity_id
_entity_poly.type
_entity_poly.pdbx_seq_one_letter_code
_entity_poly.pdbx_strand_id
1 'polypeptide(L)' 'MVLEKVKLVPVVAFYGPDGRQLAEPIVGARLPDFYQSYLDDGIDNARKKLAQR' A
#
# COMPACT_ATOMS: atom_id res chain seq x y z
N MET A 1 -12.67 1.97 -33.80
CA MET A 1 -12.98 2.18 -32.37
C MET A 1 -11.68 2.34 -31.62
N VAL A 2 -11.45 3.49 -30.99
CA VAL A 2 -10.34 3.67 -30.04
C VAL A 2 -10.83 3.17 -28.69
N LEU A 3 -10.16 2.16 -28.12
CA LEU A 3 -10.38 1.78 -26.73
C LEU A 3 -9.59 2.78 -25.88
N GLU A 4 -10.28 3.66 -25.15
CA GLU A 4 -9.60 4.49 -24.16
C GLU A 4 -9.08 3.62 -23.01
N LYS A 5 -7.83 3.87 -22.58
CA LYS A 5 -7.24 3.19 -21.42
C LYS A 5 -7.78 3.83 -20.13
N VAL A 6 -8.52 3.06 -19.35
CA VAL A 6 -8.90 3.45 -17.98
C VAL A 6 -7.63 3.56 -17.13
N LYS A 7 -7.41 4.70 -16.49
CA LYS A 7 -6.34 4.91 -15.51
C LYS A 7 -6.91 4.73 -14.11
N LEU A 8 -6.52 3.66 -13.44
CA LEU A 8 -6.84 3.42 -12.03
C LEU A 8 -5.64 3.83 -11.17
N VAL A 9 -5.92 4.48 -10.04
CA VAL A 9 -4.91 4.77 -9.04
C VAL A 9 -5.01 3.71 -7.94
N PRO A 10 -4.00 2.84 -7.78
CA PRO A 10 -4.06 1.82 -6.74
C PRO A 10 -3.93 2.45 -5.35
N VAL A 11 -4.62 1.85 -4.39
CA VAL A 11 -4.44 2.11 -2.96
C VAL A 11 -4.12 0.79 -2.27
N VAL A 12 -3.01 0.75 -1.54
CA VAL A 12 -2.64 -0.40 -0.69
C VAL A 12 -2.60 0.08 0.75
N ALA A 13 -3.50 -0.47 1.57
CA ALA A 13 -3.62 -0.16 2.98
C ALA A 13 -3.21 -1.38 3.83
N PHE A 14 -2.67 -1.11 5.00
CA PHE A 14 -2.14 -2.14 5.91
C PHE A 14 -3.01 -2.20 7.16
N TYR A 15 -3.70 -3.32 7.38
CA TYR A 15 -4.64 -3.52 8.48
C TYR A 15 -4.21 -4.67 9.39
N GLY A 16 -4.51 -4.53 10.68
CA GLY A 16 -4.38 -5.61 11.66
C GLY A 16 -5.61 -6.53 11.68
N PRO A 17 -5.57 -7.62 12.47
CA PRO A 17 -6.68 -8.58 12.58
C PRO A 17 -8.00 -7.97 13.06
N ASP A 18 -7.92 -6.82 13.74
CA ASP A 18 -9.05 -6.06 14.25
C ASP A 18 -9.57 -4.99 13.28
N GLY A 19 -9.06 -4.97 12.04
CA GLY A 19 -9.40 -3.96 11.04
C GLY A 19 -8.85 -2.56 11.34
N ARG A 20 -7.98 -2.41 12.35
CA ARG A 20 -7.32 -1.12 12.62
C ARG A 20 -6.11 -0.93 11.72
N GLN A 21 -5.94 0.29 11.21
CA GLN A 21 -4.87 0.63 10.29
C GLN A 21 -3.51 0.67 11.00
N LEU A 22 -2.56 -0.09 10.44
CA LEU A 22 -1.23 -0.30 11.02
C LEU A 22 -0.14 0.57 10.40
N ALA A 23 -0.27 0.95 9.13
CA ALA A 23 0.69 1.82 8.45
C ALA A 23 -0.04 2.79 7.51
N GLU A 24 0.65 3.86 7.11
CA GLU A 24 0.14 4.78 6.10
C GLU A 24 -0.11 4.04 4.78
N PRO A 25 -1.23 4.34 4.08
CA PRO A 25 -1.55 3.66 2.85
C PRO A 25 -0.68 4.18 1.71
N ILE A 26 -0.31 3.30 0.79
CA ILE A 26 0.26 3.69 -0.49
C ILE A 26 -0.89 4.14 -1.38
N VAL A 27 -0.91 5.42 -1.76
CA VAL A 27 -1.86 5.98 -2.75
C VAL A 27 -1.06 6.42 -3.96
N GLY A 28 -1.49 6.04 -5.17
CA GLY A 28 -0.85 6.56 -6.39
C GLY A 28 -0.08 5.54 -7.21
N ALA A 29 0.29 5.97 -8.42
CA ALA A 29 1.41 5.41 -9.16
C ALA A 29 2.70 6.03 -8.60
N ARG A 30 3.18 5.49 -7.47
CA ARG A 30 4.61 5.64 -7.18
C ARG A 30 5.38 5.01 -8.36
N LEU A 31 6.60 5.47 -8.63
CA LEU A 31 7.38 5.02 -9.81
C LEU A 31 7.28 3.48 -9.93
N PRO A 32 6.81 2.92 -11.07
CA PRO A 32 6.49 1.50 -11.19
C PRO A 32 7.63 0.58 -10.72
N ASP A 33 8.87 0.99 -11.00
CA ASP A 33 10.08 0.22 -10.69
C ASP A 33 10.39 0.13 -9.18
N PHE A 34 9.73 0.94 -8.35
CA PHE A 34 9.96 1.00 -6.90
C PHE A 34 8.77 0.51 -6.08
N TYR A 35 7.74 -0.06 -6.74
CA TYR A 35 6.55 -0.52 -6.01
C TYR A 35 6.87 -1.54 -4.91
N GLN A 36 7.85 -2.42 -5.16
CA GLN A 36 8.31 -3.40 -4.18
C GLN A 36 8.83 -2.74 -2.90
N SER A 37 9.73 -1.75 -3.00
CA SER A 37 10.31 -1.13 -1.80
C SER A 37 9.25 -0.41 -0.96
N TYR A 38 8.28 0.22 -1.61
CA TYR A 38 7.15 0.83 -0.92
C TYR A 38 6.28 -0.16 -0.17
N LEU A 39 6.07 -1.35 -0.73
CA LEU A 39 5.36 -2.44 -0.07
C LEU A 39 6.16 -2.96 1.12
N ASP A 40 7.46 -3.21 0.94
CA ASP A 40 8.34 -3.70 1.98
C ASP A 40 8.37 -2.72 3.18
N ASP A 41 8.54 -1.41 2.92
CA ASP A 41 8.48 -0.36 3.94
C ASP A 41 7.14 -0.36 4.69
N GLY A 42 6.02 -0.49 3.96
CA GLY A 42 4.69 -0.54 4.55
C GLY A 42 4.46 -1.76 5.43
N ILE A 43 4.93 -2.93 4.99
CA ILE A 43 4.86 -4.19 5.75
C ILE A 43 5.71 -4.09 7.01
N ASP A 44 6.93 -3.58 6.93
CA ASP A 44 7.82 -3.45 8.08
C ASP A 44 7.27 -2.49 9.13
N ASN A 45 6.70 -1.36 8.69
CA ASN A 45 6.02 -0.44 9.59
C ASN A 45 4.79 -1.08 10.25
N ALA A 46 3.98 -1.80 9.48
CA ALA A 46 2.82 -2.51 9.99
C ALA A 46 3.21 -3.58 11.02
N ARG A 47 4.27 -4.36 10.75
CA ARG A 47 4.82 -5.37 11.68
C ARG A 47 5.31 -4.76 12.98
N LYS A 48 6.08 -3.67 12.92
CA LYS A 48 6.55 -2.95 14.11
C LYS A 48 5.39 -2.50 14.99
N LYS A 49 4.35 -1.90 14.39
CA LYS A 49 3.18 -1.44 15.12
C LYS A 49 2.33 -2.60 15.66
N LEU A 50 2.23 -3.71 14.94
CA LEU A 50 1.53 -4.90 15.41
C LEU A 50 2.23 -5.54 16.62
N ALA A 51 3.56 -5.56 16.66
CA ALA A 51 4.34 -6.12 17.75
C ALA A 51 4.34 -5.25 19.03
N GLN A 52 3.95 -3.98 18.93
CA GLN A 52 3.85 -3.04 20.06
C GLN A 52 2.48 -3.10 20.77
N ARG A 53 1.60 -4.00 20.36
CA ARG A 53 0.26 -4.17 20.93
C ARG A 53 0.22 -5.16 22.07
#